data_AF-A0A1Q3KGA9-F1
#
_entry.id   AF-A0A1Q3KGA9-F1
#
_cell.length_a   1.000
_cell.length_b   1.000
_cell.length_c   1.000
_cell.angle_alpha   90.00
_cell.angle_beta   90.00
_cell.angle_gamma   90.00
#
_symmetry.space_group_name_H-M   'P 1'
#
loop_
_entity.id
_entity.type
_entity.pdbx_description
1 polymer ?
#
loop_
_entity_poly.entity_id
_entity_poly.type
_entity_poly.pdbx_seq_one_letter_code
_entity_poly.pdbx_strand_id
1 'polypeptide(L)'
;MSSRRFKLFTRAVYVAATLTALALVAASAWAWQEPGTHPFFRFGLPALLAWLVLATARLTLGLRRQQRDARATLDPLKALATAPKAIASPEMRKTYPGAESYRQILLPPEPGSRRPRIVRHISFGDGRQRYVVTSRRKRRSR
;
A
#
# COMPACT_ATOMS: atom_id res chain seq x y z
N MET A 1 3.55 -13.37 -15.77
CA MET A 1 4.04 -14.01 -14.52
C MET A 1 2.88 -14.19 -13.54
N SER A 2 2.68 -15.39 -12.99
CA SER A 2 1.62 -15.69 -11.99
C SER A 2 1.82 -14.87 -10.70
N SER A 3 0.74 -14.29 -10.15
CA SER A 3 0.81 -13.43 -8.95
C SER A 3 1.41 -14.14 -7.72
N ARG A 4 1.33 -15.48 -7.67
CA ARG A 4 1.95 -16.30 -6.60
C ARG A 4 3.48 -16.28 -6.69
N ARG A 5 4.04 -16.44 -7.89
CA ARG A 5 5.50 -16.43 -8.12
C ARG A 5 6.10 -15.06 -7.78
N PHE A 6 5.40 -13.99 -8.15
CA PHE A 6 5.81 -12.61 -7.82
C PHE A 6 5.81 -12.35 -6.31
N LYS A 7 4.77 -12.79 -5.59
CA LYS A 7 4.70 -12.66 -4.12
C LYS A 7 5.81 -13.44 -3.40
N LEU A 8 6.08 -14.66 -3.84
CA LEU A 8 7.16 -15.49 -3.29
C LEU A 8 8.53 -14.86 -3.52
N PHE A 9 8.79 -14.41 -4.75
CA PHE A 9 10.04 -13.73 -5.10
C PHE A 9 10.24 -12.46 -4.28
N THR A 10 9.19 -11.65 -4.13
CA THR A 10 9.25 -10.42 -3.31
C THR A 10 9.58 -10.76 -1.86
N ARG A 11 8.90 -11.76 -1.26
CA ARG A 11 9.20 -12.21 0.11
C ARG A 11 10.64 -12.69 0.26
N ALA A 12 11.13 -13.50 -0.67
CA ALA A 12 12.50 -14.01 -0.66
C ALA A 12 13.52 -12.86 -0.69
N VAL A 13 13.29 -11.85 -1.54
CA VAL A 13 14.15 -10.66 -1.60
C VAL A 13 14.14 -9.88 -0.28
N TYR A 14 12.98 -9.71 0.37
CA TYR A 14 12.94 -9.06 1.69
C TYR A 14 13.68 -9.86 2.76
N VAL A 15 13.47 -11.18 2.80
CA VAL A 15 14.13 -12.06 3.77
C VAL A 15 15.64 -12.02 3.59
N ALA A 16 16.12 -12.13 2.34
CA ALA A 16 17.54 -12.00 2.03
C ALA A 16 18.08 -10.63 2.49
N ALA A 17 17.41 -9.53 2.13
CA ALA A 17 17.83 -8.19 2.52
C ALA A 17 17.89 -8.01 4.05
N THR A 18 16.93 -8.57 4.80
CA THR A 18 16.95 -8.51 6.27
C THR A 18 18.12 -9.30 6.87
N LEU A 19 18.41 -10.49 6.34
CA LEU A 19 19.55 -11.29 6.80
C LEU A 19 20.87 -10.60 6.49
N THR A 20 21.01 -10.03 5.29
CA THR A 20 22.20 -9.27 4.90
C THR A 20 22.38 -8.02 5.76
N ALA A 21 21.30 -7.30 6.07
CA ALA A 21 21.35 -6.15 6.96
C ALA A 21 21.81 -6.53 8.37
N LEU A 22 21.28 -7.62 8.94
CA LEU A 22 21.70 -8.12 10.26
C LEU A 22 23.19 -8.50 10.26
N ALA A 23 23.65 -9.20 9.22
CA ALA A 23 25.05 -9.57 9.08
C ALA A 23 25.96 -8.32 8.97
N LEU A 24 25.55 -7.30 8.20
CA LEU A 24 26.30 -6.05 8.07
C LEU A 24 26.36 -5.25 9.37
N VAL A 25 25.27 -5.22 10.16
CA VAL A 25 25.27 -4.58 11.48
C VAL A 25 26.25 -5.27 12.41
N ALA A 26 26.18 -6.60 12.49
CA ALA A 26 27.08 -7.39 13.34
C ALA A 26 28.55 -7.21 12.92
N ALA A 27 28.83 -7.30 11.62
CA ALA A 27 30.17 -7.11 11.07
C ALA A 27 30.69 -5.68 11.28
N SER A 28 29.81 -4.68 11.17
CA SER A 28 30.18 -3.29 11.46
C SER A 28 30.51 -3.14 12.95
N ALA A 29 29.65 -3.59 13.86
CA ALA A 29 29.89 -3.48 15.30
C ALA A 29 31.22 -4.15 15.71
N TRP A 30 31.50 -5.33 15.15
CA TRP A 30 32.76 -6.05 15.33
C TRP A 30 33.96 -5.26 14.79
N ALA A 31 33.89 -4.75 13.55
CA ALA A 31 34.97 -3.98 12.92
C ALA A 31 35.37 -2.70 13.68
N TRP A 32 34.46 -2.13 14.48
CA TRP A 32 34.72 -0.98 15.36
C TRP A 32 35.32 -1.38 16.72
N GLN A 33 35.18 -2.64 17.15
CA GLN A 33 35.73 -3.16 18.40
C GLN A 33 37.17 -3.68 18.26
N GLU A 34 37.56 -4.29 17.13
CA GLU A 34 38.96 -4.71 16.95
C GLU A 34 39.92 -3.50 16.76
N PRO A 35 41.01 -3.43 17.55
CA PRO A 35 42.15 -2.58 17.23
C PRO A 35 42.94 -3.20 16.07
N GLY A 36 43.06 -2.48 14.95
CA GLY A 36 43.79 -2.93 13.76
C GLY A 36 42.93 -3.17 12.52
N THR A 37 41.60 -3.04 12.62
CA THR A 37 40.70 -3.23 11.48
C THR A 37 40.92 -2.17 10.40
N HIS A 38 41.11 -2.62 9.16
CA HIS A 38 41.32 -1.74 8.01
C HIS A 38 40.15 -0.75 7.84
N PRO A 39 40.41 0.55 7.57
CA PRO A 39 39.37 1.59 7.52
C PRO A 39 38.24 1.30 6.52
N PHE A 40 38.52 0.52 5.46
CA PHE A 40 37.51 0.02 4.54
C PHE A 40 36.36 -0.73 5.24
N PHE A 41 36.63 -1.54 6.27
CA PHE A 41 35.54 -2.25 6.97
C PHE A 41 34.77 -1.33 7.90
N ARG A 42 35.43 -0.32 8.49
CA ARG A 42 34.78 0.65 9.40
C ARG A 42 33.85 1.61 8.67
N PHE A 43 34.16 1.98 7.42
CA PHE A 43 33.36 2.91 6.63
C PHE A 43 32.58 2.24 5.49
N GLY A 44 33.13 1.19 4.89
CA GLY A 44 32.53 0.46 3.78
C GLY A 44 31.35 -0.41 4.17
N LEU A 45 31.39 -1.07 5.35
CA LEU A 45 30.25 -1.83 5.86
C LEU A 45 29.03 -0.95 6.13
N PRO A 46 29.14 0.19 6.87
CA PRO A 46 28.01 1.11 7.02
C PRO A 46 27.58 1.76 5.70
N ALA A 47 28.49 2.04 4.76
CA ALA A 47 28.12 2.52 3.42
C ALA A 47 27.31 1.48 2.63
N LEU A 48 27.69 0.20 2.67
CA LEU A 48 26.94 -0.90 2.07
C LEU A 48 25.56 -1.07 2.71
N LEU A 49 25.47 -0.93 4.03
CA LEU A 49 24.21 -0.97 4.76
C LEU A 49 23.30 0.20 4.34
N ALA A 50 23.83 1.42 4.28
CA ALA A 50 23.10 2.58 3.80
C ALA A 50 22.60 2.40 2.36
N TRP A 51 23.44 1.85 1.49
CA TRP A 51 23.06 1.53 0.10
C TRP A 51 21.95 0.48 0.04
N LEU A 52 22.03 -0.59 0.84
CA LEU A 52 21.02 -1.64 0.93
C LEU A 52 19.66 -1.07 1.40
N VAL A 53 19.67 -0.18 2.39
CA VAL A 53 18.48 0.53 2.88
C VAL A 53 17.88 1.41 1.78
N LEU A 54 18.73 2.15 1.05
CA LEU A 54 18.27 3.00 -0.05
C LEU A 54 17.67 2.18 -1.20
N ALA A 55 18.30 1.05 -1.55
CA ALA A 55 17.82 0.15 -2.59
C ALA A 55 16.47 -0.49 -2.22
N THR A 56 16.32 -0.97 -0.97
CA THR A 56 15.05 -1.51 -0.46
C THR A 56 13.97 -0.42 -0.37
N ALA A 57 14.31 0.81 -0.01
CA ALA A 57 13.40 1.95 -0.04
C ALA A 57 12.93 2.28 -1.47
N ARG A 58 13.83 2.26 -2.45
CA ARG A 58 13.45 2.45 -3.88
C ARG A 58 12.53 1.34 -4.37
N LEU A 59 12.82 0.09 -3.99
CA LEU A 59 12.07 -1.08 -4.44
C LEU A 59 10.66 -1.11 -3.80
N THR A 60 10.54 -0.82 -2.50
CA THR A 60 9.23 -0.61 -1.83
C THR A 60 8.40 0.49 -2.53
N LEU A 61 9.02 1.63 -2.85
CA LEU A 61 8.36 2.73 -3.55
C LEU A 61 7.89 2.33 -4.95
N GLY A 62 8.72 1.63 -5.73
CA GLY A 62 8.39 1.12 -7.06
C GLY A 62 7.21 0.15 -7.02
N LEU A 63 7.24 -0.81 -6.09
CA LEU A 63 6.14 -1.76 -5.87
C LEU A 63 4.83 -1.05 -5.49
N ARG A 64 4.89 -0.02 -4.63
CA ARG A 64 3.72 0.78 -4.27
C ARG A 64 3.15 1.54 -5.46
N ARG A 65 3.98 2.06 -6.35
CA ARG A 65 3.54 2.73 -7.59
C ARG A 65 2.85 1.73 -8.52
N GLN A 66 3.49 0.59 -8.78
CA GLN A 66 2.93 -0.46 -9.62
C GLN A 66 1.59 -1.00 -9.08
N GLN A 67 1.43 -1.12 -7.77
CA GLN A 67 0.15 -1.48 -7.15
C GLN A 67 -0.94 -0.41 -7.32
N ARG A 68 -0.58 0.87 -7.36
CA ARG A 68 -1.53 1.95 -7.65
C ARG A 68 -1.96 1.94 -9.12
N ASP A 69 -1.01 1.72 -10.02
CA ASP A 69 -1.27 1.67 -11.46
C ASP A 69 -2.11 0.44 -11.83
N ALA A 70 -1.80 -0.73 -11.25
CA ALA A 70 -2.62 -1.93 -11.43
C ALA A 70 -4.05 -1.78 -10.91
N ARG A 71 -4.29 -0.97 -9.87
CA ARG A 71 -5.64 -0.63 -9.40
C ARG A 71 -6.37 0.33 -10.34
N ALA A 72 -5.65 1.17 -11.08
CA ALA A 72 -6.25 2.05 -12.07
C ALA A 72 -6.78 1.29 -13.30
N THR A 73 -6.21 0.12 -13.61
CA THR A 73 -6.61 -0.74 -14.75
C THR A 73 -7.68 -1.79 -14.40
N LEU A 74 -8.09 -1.91 -13.13
CA LEU A 74 -9.08 -2.90 -12.73
C LEU A 74 -10.49 -2.45 -13.11
N ASP A 75 -11.29 -3.34 -13.69
CA ASP A 75 -12.71 -3.13 -13.93
C ASP A 75 -13.41 -2.74 -12.60
N PRO A 76 -13.92 -1.50 -12.50
CA PRO A 76 -14.42 -0.95 -11.24
C PRO A 76 -15.65 -1.70 -10.72
N LEU A 77 -16.45 -2.31 -11.60
CA LEU A 77 -17.62 -3.09 -11.20
C LEU A 77 -17.21 -4.40 -10.54
N LYS A 78 -16.25 -5.12 -11.14
CA LYS A 78 -15.67 -6.34 -10.54
C LYS A 78 -14.94 -6.05 -9.23
N ALA A 79 -14.20 -4.94 -9.17
CA ALA A 79 -13.53 -4.51 -7.94
C ALA A 79 -14.53 -4.19 -6.82
N LEU A 80 -15.66 -3.56 -7.14
CA LEU A 80 -16.71 -3.24 -6.18
C LEU A 80 -17.45 -4.49 -5.70
N ALA A 81 -17.69 -5.46 -6.60
CA ALA A 81 -18.32 -6.73 -6.26
C ALA A 81 -17.47 -7.59 -5.30
N THR A 82 -16.15 -7.48 -5.37
CA THR A 82 -15.21 -8.22 -4.52
C THR A 82 -14.78 -7.45 -3.26
N ALA A 83 -15.18 -6.19 -3.13
CA ALA A 83 -14.82 -5.34 -2.01
C ALA A 83 -15.44 -5.84 -0.69
N PRO A 84 -14.74 -5.65 0.46
CA PRO A 84 -15.26 -6.08 1.75
C PRO A 84 -16.57 -5.36 2.08
N LYS A 85 -17.56 -6.14 2.53
CA LYS A 85 -18.86 -5.63 3.00
C LYS A 85 -18.69 -5.09 4.42
N ALA A 86 -19.00 -3.81 4.61
CA ALA A 86 -18.99 -3.15 5.91
C ALA A 86 -20.42 -2.81 6.35
N ILE A 87 -20.66 -2.80 7.66
CA ILE A 87 -21.95 -2.38 8.24
C ILE A 87 -22.06 -0.85 8.12
N ALA A 88 -23.23 -0.35 7.73
CA ALA A 88 -23.47 1.08 7.58
C ALA A 88 -23.33 1.80 8.92
N SER A 89 -22.46 2.84 8.96
CA SER A 89 -22.27 3.67 10.15
C SER A 89 -23.48 4.56 10.44
N PRO A 90 -23.64 5.07 11.68
CA PRO A 90 -24.73 6.00 12.01
C PRO A 90 -24.75 7.24 11.11
N GLU A 91 -23.59 7.78 10.76
CA GLU A 91 -23.47 8.91 9.82
C GLU A 91 -23.97 8.56 8.41
N MET A 92 -23.72 7.33 7.96
CA MET A 92 -24.22 6.86 6.67
C MET A 92 -25.73 6.72 6.70
N ARG A 93 -26.31 6.23 7.80
CA ARG A 93 -27.77 6.13 7.98
C ARG A 93 -28.46 7.49 8.04
N LYS A 94 -27.79 8.54 8.53
CA LYS A 94 -28.29 9.93 8.43
C LYS A 94 -28.41 10.41 6.98
N THR A 95 -27.50 9.99 6.11
CA THR A 95 -27.50 10.38 4.69
C THR A 95 -28.38 9.46 3.83
N TYR A 96 -28.42 8.17 4.17
CA TYR A 96 -29.16 7.12 3.48
C TYR A 96 -30.00 6.34 4.49
N PRO A 97 -31.25 6.77 4.75
CA PRO A 97 -32.15 6.08 5.67
C PRO A 97 -32.35 4.63 5.22
N GLY A 98 -32.30 3.67 6.16
CA GLY A 98 -32.46 2.24 5.85
C GLY A 98 -31.21 1.53 5.30
N ALA A 99 -30.06 2.20 5.25
CA ALA A 99 -28.80 1.55 4.87
C ALA A 99 -28.35 0.54 5.92
N GLU A 100 -28.19 -0.72 5.52
CA GLU A 100 -27.69 -1.79 6.38
C GLU A 100 -26.19 -2.00 6.20
N SER A 101 -25.74 -1.99 4.95
CA SER A 101 -24.37 -2.30 4.61
C SER A 101 -23.91 -1.58 3.36
N TYR A 102 -22.59 -1.47 3.21
CA TYR A 102 -21.99 -0.88 2.03
C TYR A 102 -20.69 -1.57 1.66
N ARG A 103 -20.33 -1.47 0.39
CA ARG A 103 -19.02 -1.79 -0.18
C ARG A 103 -18.44 -0.53 -0.79
N GLN A 104 -17.14 -0.33 -0.68
CA GLN A 104 -16.48 0.85 -1.24
C GLN A 104 -15.15 0.52 -1.88
N ILE A 105 -14.86 1.21 -2.99
CA ILE A 105 -13.57 1.19 -3.66
C ILE A 105 -13.13 2.61 -4.01
N LEU A 106 -11.82 2.81 -4.09
CA LEU A 106 -11.24 4.03 -4.66
C LEU A 106 -11.11 3.85 -6.17
N LEU A 107 -11.72 4.76 -6.93
CA LEU A 107 -11.52 4.85 -8.36
C LEU A 107 -10.29 5.69 -8.70
N PRO A 108 -9.68 5.43 -9.87
CA PRO A 108 -8.70 6.35 -10.43
C PRO A 108 -9.32 7.76 -10.63
N PRO A 109 -8.50 8.81 -10.53
CA PRO A 109 -8.90 10.17 -10.87
C PRO A 109 -9.38 10.27 -12.32
N GLU A 110 -10.32 11.17 -12.59
CA GLU A 110 -10.71 11.51 -13.96
C GLU A 110 -9.56 12.23 -14.70
N PRO A 111 -9.42 12.03 -16.02
CA PRO A 111 -8.48 12.81 -16.83
C PRO A 111 -8.80 14.30 -16.66
N GLY A 112 -7.82 15.08 -16.20
CA GLY A 112 -7.98 16.50 -15.86
C GLY A 112 -8.26 16.81 -14.39
N SER A 113 -8.47 15.80 -13.52
CA SER A 113 -8.72 16.00 -12.09
C SER A 113 -7.86 15.08 -11.24
N ARG A 114 -6.96 15.64 -10.41
CA ARG A 114 -6.16 14.83 -9.45
C ARG A 114 -6.95 14.30 -8.25
N ARG A 115 -8.27 14.53 -8.19
CA ARG A 115 -9.07 14.23 -6.99
C ARG A 115 -9.46 12.75 -6.94
N PRO A 116 -9.24 12.06 -5.81
CA PRO A 116 -9.67 10.68 -5.67
C PRO A 116 -11.20 10.60 -5.67
N ARG A 117 -11.73 9.62 -6.40
CA ARG A 117 -13.15 9.29 -6.45
C ARG A 117 -13.39 8.02 -5.64
N ILE A 118 -14.52 7.96 -4.96
CA ILE A 118 -14.95 6.81 -4.17
C ILE A 118 -16.27 6.35 -4.75
N VAL A 119 -16.33 5.08 -5.15
CA VAL A 119 -17.59 4.41 -5.49
C VAL A 119 -18.06 3.64 -4.27
N ARG A 120 -19.33 3.78 -3.96
CA ARG A 120 -20.02 3.05 -2.91
C ARG A 120 -21.19 2.28 -3.50
N HIS A 121 -21.30 1.02 -3.14
CA HIS A 121 -22.52 0.22 -3.31
C HIS A 121 -23.16 0.09 -1.94
N ILE A 122 -24.38 0.57 -1.80
CA ILE A 122 -25.14 0.59 -0.54
C ILE A 122 -26.30 -0.38 -0.69
N SER A 123 -26.43 -1.29 0.26
CA SER A 123 -27.55 -2.23 0.35
C SER A 123 -28.47 -1.82 1.50
N PHE A 124 -29.77 -1.83 1.21
CA PHE A 124 -30.84 -1.52 2.14
C PHE A 124 -31.52 -2.82 2.58
N GLY A 125 -32.14 -2.81 3.76
CA GLY A 125 -32.83 -4.00 4.31
C GLY A 125 -33.97 -4.49 3.42
N ASP A 126 -34.61 -3.58 2.67
CA ASP A 126 -35.71 -3.89 1.75
C ASP A 126 -35.23 -4.52 0.42
N GLY A 127 -33.98 -4.99 0.34
CA GLY A 127 -33.38 -5.53 -0.87
C GLY A 127 -32.99 -4.49 -1.93
N ARG A 128 -33.33 -3.21 -1.72
CA ARG A 128 -32.92 -2.10 -2.60
C ARG A 128 -31.40 -1.94 -2.58
N GLN A 129 -30.86 -1.48 -3.70
CA GLN A 129 -29.44 -1.22 -3.85
C GLN A 129 -29.22 0.14 -4.49
N ARG A 130 -28.17 0.86 -4.07
CA ARG A 130 -27.80 2.15 -4.64
C ARG A 130 -26.31 2.23 -4.89
N TYR A 131 -25.96 2.65 -6.11
CA TYR A 131 -24.59 2.96 -6.48
C TYR A 131 -24.38 4.47 -6.40
N VAL A 132 -23.36 4.90 -5.67
CA VAL A 132 -23.04 6.31 -5.49
C VAL A 132 -21.57 6.54 -5.79
N VAL A 133 -21.28 7.48 -6.68
CA VAL A 133 -19.93 7.95 -6.94
C VAL A 133 -19.75 9.31 -6.29
N THR A 134 -18.79 9.42 -5.38
CA THR A 134 -18.46 10.67 -4.69
C THR A 134 -17.03 11.08 -5.02
N SER A 135 -16.80 12.36 -5.32
CA SER A 135 -15.45 12.92 -5.29
C SER A 135 -15.13 13.28 -3.83
N ARG A 136 -13.90 13.02 -3.37
CA ARG A 136 -13.49 13.45 -2.02
C ARG A 136 -13.33 14.97 -2.03
N ARG A 137 -14.42 15.71 -1.78
CA ARG A 137 -14.38 17.17 -1.61
C ARG A 137 -13.62 17.45 -0.31
N LYS A 138 -12.59 18.30 -0.37
CA LYS A 138 -11.96 18.87 0.85
C LYS A 138 -13.10 19.56 1.60
N ARG A 139 -13.46 19.05 2.79
CA ARG A 139 -14.35 19.74 3.72
C ARG A 139 -13.70 21.12 3.92
N ARG A 140 -14.25 22.17 3.31
CA ARG A 140 -13.93 23.53 3.71
C ARG A 140 -14.46 23.62 5.13
N SER A 141 -13.55 23.58 6.11
CA SER A 141 -13.83 24.14 7.42
C SER A 141 -14.23 25.59 7.16
N ARG A 142 -15.50 25.89 7.37
CA ARG A 142 -15.93 27.22 7.77
C ARG A 142 -15.96 27.20 9.28
#